data_AF-A0A086TI75-F1
#
_entry.id   AF-A0A086TI75-F1
#
_cell.length_a   1.000
_cell.length_b   1.000
_cell.length_c   1.000
_cell.angle_alpha   90.00
_cell.angle_beta   90.00
_cell.angle_gamma   90.00
#
_symmetry.space_group_name_H-M   'P 1'
#
loop_
_entity.id
_entity.type
_entity.pdbx_description
1 polymer ?
#
loop_
_entity_poly.entity_id
_entity_poly.type
_entity_poly.pdbx_seq_one_letter_code
_entity_poly.pdbx_strand_id
1 'polypeptide(L)'
;MKPPSSPRVVAIGSGGGPQESNTTAFLVRSIAQAWRKGSVVAVDAGVHLSAITRILRESQPSSSPSSSVPSSSNPLTLTSGPFAGLSVPHCSPDANAGYITSSLIEAYLITHPHLDHISGFVVNTAGPPGARPKKLAGLPGTIHAFKTHIFNNVIWPNLSDENNGAGLVTYLRLVEGGSPALGDGEGKGYSEICDGLLVKIWGVSHGHCIERHSHRGSASSASGLFSSQDAVAAAAGNQASQTPRRDPFHAHQTLPATTTPTPRRQSLLSQATTFGSSSVPGPGPGSPHAQAGEQERFCVYDSSAYFIQEQDHRREVLIFGDVEPDSLSLSPRNLLIWREAAPKIVAGNLAAIFIECSYDDARENDRLFGHLKPVFVIEELCALAAEVQAVRRALDAQQQNHAAPFSSSSSSLRKRKRPSGGGSDVSRRPAPRQPPPPPVAAASGDGHPEDPVSPKTSSGPSAADHDDDNAIQNRAEEAWAPRHELSLRDAAEGSGPTSPEQQQQQQQQQQQRQLEGLKVVIIHVKDTLSDDDDAGETILRELQKHEDEAQLGCEFIMARSGQSFYL
;
A
#
# COMPACT_ATOMS: atom_id res chain seq x y z
N MET A 1 24.00 -3.76 24.87
CA MET A 1 23.87 -3.01 23.60
C MET A 1 22.85 -1.90 23.79
N LYS A 2 22.76 -0.93 22.88
CA LYS A 2 21.51 -0.15 22.73
C LYS A 2 20.41 -1.08 22.17
N PRO A 3 19.12 -0.83 22.42
CA PRO A 3 18.07 -1.49 21.64
C PRO A 3 18.20 -1.10 20.15
N PRO A 4 17.76 -1.96 19.21
CA PRO A 4 17.75 -1.62 17.80
C PRO A 4 16.87 -0.39 17.54
N SER A 5 17.26 0.48 16.61
CA SER A 5 16.41 1.59 16.18
C SER A 5 15.40 1.17 15.14
N SER A 6 14.29 1.91 15.09
CA SER A 6 13.19 1.73 14.17
C SER A 6 12.58 3.08 13.75
N PRO A 7 11.69 3.09 12.75
CA PRO A 7 10.87 4.25 12.45
C PRO A 7 9.82 4.44 13.57
N ARG A 8 9.81 5.61 14.21
CA ARG A 8 8.65 6.07 14.99
C ARG A 8 7.66 6.71 14.02
N VAL A 9 6.42 6.24 14.06
CA VAL A 9 5.29 6.84 13.33
C VAL A 9 4.41 7.61 14.32
N VAL A 10 3.95 8.80 13.93
CA VAL A 10 2.97 9.61 14.65
C VAL A 10 1.77 9.82 13.74
N ALA A 11 0.58 9.42 14.18
CA ALA A 11 -0.67 9.78 13.51
C ALA A 11 -1.04 11.22 13.89
N ILE A 12 -1.14 12.12 12.91
CA ILE A 12 -1.67 13.47 13.12
C ILE A 12 -3.10 13.62 12.54
N GLY A 13 -3.43 12.83 11.52
CA GLY A 13 -4.80 12.52 11.10
C GLY A 13 -4.89 11.03 10.72
N SER A 14 -6.04 10.40 10.95
CA SER A 14 -6.22 8.95 10.73
C SER A 14 -7.60 8.55 10.20
N GLY A 15 -8.50 9.50 9.92
CA GLY A 15 -9.80 9.22 9.31
C GLY A 15 -9.82 9.47 7.80
N GLY A 16 -10.72 8.80 7.08
CA GLY A 16 -10.93 8.96 5.63
C GLY A 16 -12.03 9.96 5.26
N GLY A 17 -12.22 10.98 6.10
CA GLY A 17 -13.35 11.89 6.05
C GLY A 17 -14.67 11.25 6.56
N PRO A 18 -15.83 11.86 6.27
CA PRO A 18 -16.00 13.15 5.58
C PRO A 18 -15.49 14.36 6.38
N GLN A 19 -15.25 14.23 7.69
CA GLN A 19 -14.74 15.34 8.51
C GLN A 19 -13.28 15.68 8.18
N GLU A 20 -13.04 16.92 7.76
CA GLU A 20 -11.74 17.42 7.27
C GLU A 20 -10.72 17.73 8.38
N SER A 21 -11.10 17.60 9.66
CA SER A 21 -10.27 17.95 10.83
C SER A 21 -9.33 16.83 11.33
N ASN A 22 -9.46 15.62 10.74
CA ASN A 22 -8.72 14.41 11.10
C ASN A 22 -8.25 13.57 9.88
N THR A 23 -8.24 14.14 8.67
CA THR A 23 -7.94 13.38 7.43
C THR A 23 -6.50 12.86 7.36
N THR A 24 -6.31 11.68 6.76
CA THR A 24 -5.08 10.88 6.77
C THR A 24 -3.77 11.67 6.62
N ALA A 25 -2.92 11.59 7.64
CA ALA A 25 -1.59 12.20 7.66
C ALA A 25 -0.73 11.62 8.80
N PHE A 26 0.50 11.22 8.47
CA PHE A 26 1.48 10.68 9.42
C PHE A 26 2.80 11.44 9.39
N LEU A 27 3.52 11.45 10.52
CA LEU A 27 4.90 11.92 10.61
C LEU A 27 5.81 10.75 11.00
N VAL A 28 6.84 10.47 10.21
CA VAL A 28 7.76 9.35 10.39
C VAL A 28 9.20 9.85 10.58
N ARG A 29 9.93 9.22 11.51
CA ARG A 29 11.34 9.54 11.80
C ARG A 29 12.11 8.36 12.41
N SER A 30 13.36 8.15 12.03
CA SER A 30 14.26 7.20 12.73
C SER A 30 14.44 7.59 14.20
N ILE A 31 14.38 6.65 15.15
CA ILE A 31 14.67 6.92 16.57
C ILE A 31 16.18 6.98 16.91
N ALA A 32 17.07 6.54 16.01
CA ALA A 32 18.52 6.71 16.19
C ALA A 32 18.94 8.19 16.14
N GLN A 33 18.21 8.98 15.35
CA GLN A 33 18.51 10.38 15.09
C GLN A 33 17.98 11.31 16.19
N ALA A 34 18.68 12.40 16.51
CA ALA A 34 18.10 13.47 17.32
C ALA A 34 16.96 14.18 16.56
N TRP A 35 15.99 14.77 17.27
CA TRP A 35 15.08 15.75 16.64
C TRP A 35 15.92 16.92 16.09
N ARG A 36 16.00 17.08 14.77
CA ARG A 36 16.79 18.14 14.12
C ARG A 36 16.12 18.64 12.83
N LYS A 37 16.69 19.70 12.25
CA LYS A 37 16.23 20.24 10.96
C LYS A 37 16.26 19.12 9.91
N GLY A 38 15.11 18.84 9.31
CA GLY A 38 14.94 17.80 8.29
C GLY A 38 14.99 16.34 8.77
N SER A 39 14.82 16.05 10.07
CA SER A 39 14.81 14.67 10.59
C SER A 39 13.44 13.98 10.59
N VAL A 40 12.48 14.49 9.82
CA VAL A 40 11.11 13.98 9.75
C VAL A 40 10.63 13.99 8.30
N VAL A 41 9.89 12.97 7.92
CA VAL A 41 9.12 12.90 6.68
C VAL A 41 7.63 12.82 7.01
N ALA A 42 6.79 13.51 6.25
CA ALA A 42 5.34 13.34 6.31
C ALA A 42 4.89 12.28 5.30
N VAL A 43 3.89 11.48 5.64
CA VAL A 43 3.24 10.50 4.74
C VAL A 43 1.78 10.88 4.65
N ASP A 44 1.40 11.34 3.46
CA ASP A 44 0.24 12.19 3.20
C ASP A 44 0.15 13.41 4.15
N ALA A 45 -0.83 14.26 3.88
CA ALA A 45 -1.01 15.54 4.55
C ALA A 45 -2.44 16.07 4.42
N GLY A 46 -3.43 15.22 4.71
CA GLY A 46 -4.84 15.60 4.86
C GLY A 46 -5.01 16.72 5.87
N VAL A 47 -4.75 16.44 7.14
CA VAL A 47 -4.48 17.48 8.15
C VAL A 47 -3.00 17.58 8.48
N HIS A 48 -2.56 18.78 8.86
CA HIS A 48 -1.15 19.01 9.18
C HIS A 48 -0.94 20.04 10.28
N LEU A 49 -0.73 21.33 9.95
CA LEU A 49 -0.43 22.38 10.95
C LEU A 49 -1.51 22.50 12.04
N SER A 50 -2.79 22.38 11.68
CA SER A 50 -3.93 22.38 12.59
C SER A 50 -3.87 21.22 13.61
N ALA A 51 -3.68 19.99 13.12
CA ALA A 51 -3.56 18.80 13.95
C ALA A 51 -2.31 18.84 14.85
N ILE A 52 -1.15 19.23 14.32
CA ILE A 52 0.08 19.40 15.10
C ILE A 52 -0.13 20.46 16.21
N THR A 53 -0.84 21.56 15.92
CA THR A 53 -1.17 22.59 16.92
C THR A 53 -2.10 22.05 18.01
N ARG A 54 -3.13 21.28 17.64
CA ARG A 54 -4.05 20.61 18.58
C ARG A 54 -3.32 19.64 19.51
N ILE A 55 -2.52 18.74 18.94
CA ILE A 55 -1.67 17.78 19.66
C ILE A 55 -0.66 18.47 20.59
N LEU A 56 -0.11 19.63 20.20
CA LEU A 56 0.77 20.43 21.05
C LEU A 56 0.01 21.12 22.20
N ARG A 57 -1.24 21.57 22.00
CA ARG A 57 -2.08 22.12 23.07
C ARG A 57 -2.43 21.06 24.13
N GLU A 58 -2.57 19.80 23.72
CA GLU A 58 -2.84 18.66 24.60
C GLU A 58 -1.60 18.16 25.36
N SER A 59 -0.39 18.36 24.81
CA SER A 59 0.87 17.84 25.37
C SER A 59 1.79 18.88 26.02
N GLN A 60 1.64 20.17 25.71
CA GLN A 60 2.34 21.24 26.42
C GLN A 60 1.68 21.50 27.79
N PRO A 61 2.44 21.61 28.90
CA PRO A 61 1.87 21.90 30.21
C PRO A 61 1.29 23.33 30.24
N SER A 62 0.05 23.46 30.72
CA SER A 62 -0.65 24.74 30.84
C SER A 62 0.16 25.76 31.64
N SER A 63 0.59 26.83 30.99
CA SER A 63 1.27 27.95 31.65
C SER A 63 0.31 28.63 32.64
N SER A 64 0.57 28.48 33.94
CA SER A 64 -0.30 29.05 34.99
C SER A 64 -0.46 30.57 34.81
N PRO A 65 -1.68 31.13 34.83
CA PRO A 65 -1.90 32.56 34.64
C PRO A 65 -1.37 33.44 35.79
N SER A 66 -0.83 32.83 36.85
CA SER A 66 -0.23 33.51 38.00
C SER A 66 1.28 33.72 37.93
N SER A 67 2.00 33.10 36.98
CA SER A 67 3.43 33.38 36.79
C SER A 67 3.61 34.64 35.94
N SER A 68 4.26 35.66 36.50
CA SER A 68 4.71 36.84 35.76
C SER A 68 5.49 36.42 34.51
N VAL A 69 5.17 37.05 33.37
CA VAL A 69 5.63 36.68 32.02
C VAL A 69 7.07 36.15 32.03
N PRO A 70 7.30 34.83 31.87
CA PRO A 70 8.63 34.28 31.96
C PRO A 70 9.43 34.74 30.73
N SER A 71 10.34 35.68 30.93
CA SER A 71 11.35 36.09 29.96
C SER A 71 12.44 35.00 29.83
N SER A 72 12.03 33.78 29.49
CA SER A 72 12.90 32.61 29.36
C SER A 72 13.14 32.30 27.88
N SER A 73 14.25 32.79 27.35
CA SER A 73 14.76 32.49 25.99
C SER A 73 15.30 31.06 25.83
N ASN A 74 14.81 30.12 26.64
CA ASN A 74 15.31 28.76 26.76
C ASN A 74 14.31 27.78 26.14
N PRO A 75 14.72 26.91 25.21
CA PRO A 75 13.85 25.88 24.64
C PRO A 75 13.23 24.96 25.70
N LEU A 76 11.94 24.65 25.55
CA LEU A 76 11.22 23.72 26.41
C LEU A 76 11.31 22.31 25.80
N THR A 77 11.78 21.33 26.55
CA THR A 77 11.71 19.93 26.09
C THR A 77 10.38 19.29 26.50
N LEU A 78 9.62 18.81 25.52
CA LEU A 78 8.35 18.13 25.73
C LEU A 78 8.59 16.77 26.40
N THR A 79 7.84 16.47 27.46
CA THR A 79 8.00 15.25 28.28
C THR A 79 6.93 14.20 28.01
N SER A 80 5.84 14.55 27.32
CA SER A 80 4.67 13.71 27.07
C SER A 80 4.20 13.82 25.60
N GLY A 81 3.23 12.99 25.23
CA GLY A 81 2.60 13.01 23.91
C GLY A 81 3.51 12.54 22.75
N PRO A 82 3.05 12.69 21.50
CA PRO A 82 3.76 12.17 20.33
C PRO A 82 5.01 12.96 19.94
N PHE A 83 5.23 14.13 20.55
CA PHE A 83 6.43 14.94 20.38
C PHE A 83 7.38 14.87 21.60
N ALA A 84 7.18 13.92 22.52
CA ALA A 84 8.08 13.70 23.64
C ALA A 84 9.56 13.58 23.20
N GLY A 85 10.43 14.28 23.93
CA GLY A 85 11.85 14.44 23.63
C GLY A 85 12.18 15.58 22.65
N LEU A 86 11.18 16.23 22.02
CA LEU A 86 11.41 17.41 21.18
C LEU A 86 11.68 18.63 22.06
N SER A 87 12.76 19.36 21.79
CA SER A 87 13.01 20.68 22.36
C SER A 87 12.38 21.74 21.44
N VAL A 88 11.35 22.42 21.93
CA VAL A 88 10.59 23.43 21.17
C VAL A 88 11.05 24.86 21.51
N PRO A 89 11.27 25.73 20.51
CA PRO A 89 11.88 27.04 20.71
C PRO A 89 10.90 28.16 21.10
N HIS A 90 9.59 27.91 21.15
CA HIS A 90 8.57 28.91 21.47
C HIS A 90 7.63 28.45 22.58
N CYS A 91 6.98 29.40 23.26
CA CYS A 91 5.97 29.10 24.28
C CYS A 91 4.63 28.65 23.68
N SER A 92 4.26 29.21 22.52
CA SER A 92 2.97 28.98 21.86
C SER A 92 2.95 27.66 21.06
N PRO A 93 1.91 26.80 21.22
CA PRO A 93 1.68 25.62 20.39
C PRO A 93 1.64 25.92 18.89
N ASP A 94 0.99 27.00 18.48
CA ASP A 94 0.85 27.44 17.09
C ASP A 94 2.22 27.77 16.47
N ALA A 95 3.06 28.49 17.20
CA ALA A 95 4.43 28.79 16.78
C ALA A 95 5.30 27.52 16.72
N ASN A 96 5.11 26.59 17.66
CA ASN A 96 5.82 25.31 17.69
C ASN A 96 5.38 24.37 16.56
N ALA A 97 4.10 24.35 16.19
CA ALA A 97 3.60 23.64 15.01
C ALA A 97 4.19 24.23 13.72
N GLY A 98 4.33 25.56 13.67
CA GLY A 98 5.06 26.26 12.62
C GLY A 98 6.54 25.87 12.56
N TYR A 99 7.22 25.70 13.71
CA TYR A 99 8.59 25.20 13.78
C TYR A 99 8.71 23.74 13.28
N ILE A 100 7.85 22.83 13.73
CA ILE A 100 7.82 21.43 13.26
C ILE A 100 7.63 21.39 11.73
N THR A 101 6.62 22.10 11.22
CA THR A 101 6.27 22.15 9.79
C THR A 101 7.36 22.78 8.94
N SER A 102 7.93 23.92 9.36
CA SER A 102 8.94 24.66 8.58
C SER A 102 10.33 24.02 8.64
N SER A 103 10.71 23.45 9.79
CA SER A 103 12.11 23.10 10.09
C SER A 103 12.36 21.60 10.24
N LEU A 104 11.50 20.83 10.91
CA LEU A 104 11.77 19.41 11.17
C LEU A 104 11.41 18.52 9.98
N ILE A 105 10.32 18.83 9.29
CA ILE A 105 9.84 18.06 8.12
C ILE A 105 10.62 18.48 6.86
N GLU A 106 11.36 17.55 6.27
CA GLU A 106 12.14 17.78 5.04
C GLU A 106 11.28 17.54 3.79
N ALA A 107 10.41 16.53 3.83
CA ALA A 107 9.69 16.00 2.68
C ALA A 107 8.28 15.51 3.03
N TYR A 108 7.43 15.47 2.00
CA TYR A 108 6.10 14.87 2.00
C TYR A 108 6.06 13.72 0.98
N LEU A 109 5.81 12.51 1.45
CA LEU A 109 5.52 11.33 0.63
C LEU A 109 4.01 11.32 0.39
N ILE A 110 3.55 11.68 -0.81
CA ILE A 110 2.13 11.65 -1.14
C ILE A 110 1.81 10.33 -1.83
N THR A 111 0.78 9.62 -1.37
CA THR A 111 0.31 8.36 -1.95
C THR A 111 -0.44 8.63 -3.24
N HIS A 112 -1.43 9.53 -3.19
CA HIS A 112 -2.33 9.87 -4.29
C HIS A 112 -2.90 11.29 -4.13
N PRO A 113 -3.49 11.90 -5.17
CA PRO A 113 -3.78 13.33 -5.20
C PRO A 113 -5.19 13.73 -4.70
N HIS A 114 -5.91 12.89 -3.96
CA HIS A 114 -7.21 13.26 -3.39
C HIS A 114 -7.08 14.31 -2.28
N LEU A 115 -8.10 15.17 -2.12
CA LEU A 115 -8.01 16.40 -1.32
C LEU A 115 -7.81 16.12 0.17
N ASP A 116 -8.38 15.04 0.68
CA ASP A 116 -8.20 14.51 2.03
C ASP A 116 -6.81 13.89 2.27
N HIS A 117 -5.97 13.72 1.25
CA HIS A 117 -4.56 13.33 1.38
C HIS A 117 -3.58 14.52 1.18
N ILE A 118 -4.04 15.65 0.63
CA ILE A 118 -3.14 16.76 0.24
C ILE A 118 -3.51 18.16 0.76
N SER A 119 -4.75 18.39 1.18
CA SER A 119 -5.27 19.74 1.46
C SER A 119 -4.50 20.46 2.58
N GLY A 120 -4.18 19.77 3.66
CA GLY A 120 -3.33 20.27 4.74
C GLY A 120 -1.94 20.68 4.25
N PHE A 121 -1.27 19.89 3.39
CA PHE A 121 -0.01 20.34 2.78
C PHE A 121 -0.21 21.59 1.92
N VAL A 122 -1.19 21.57 1.00
CA VAL A 122 -1.44 22.67 0.05
C VAL A 122 -1.72 23.97 0.79
N VAL A 123 -2.65 23.99 1.73
CA VAL A 123 -2.99 25.19 2.52
C VAL A 123 -1.78 25.71 3.31
N ASN A 124 -0.99 24.81 3.92
CA ASN A 124 0.18 25.22 4.71
C ASN A 124 1.36 25.76 3.89
N THR A 125 1.36 25.61 2.56
CA THR A 125 2.34 26.30 1.70
C THR A 125 2.17 27.83 1.67
N ALA A 126 1.03 28.37 2.11
CA ALA A 126 0.85 29.81 2.34
C ALA A 126 1.43 30.32 3.67
N GLY A 127 1.96 29.43 4.51
CA GLY A 127 2.70 29.80 5.72
C GLY A 127 4.07 30.42 5.41
N PRO A 128 4.78 30.96 6.42
CA PRO A 128 6.12 31.50 6.24
C PRO A 128 7.08 30.45 5.62
N PRO A 129 7.82 30.78 4.54
CA PRO A 129 8.65 29.82 3.85
C PRO A 129 9.76 29.29 4.76
N GLY A 130 9.93 27.96 4.77
CA GLY A 130 11.04 27.32 5.47
C GLY A 130 12.39 27.69 4.86
N ALA A 131 13.47 27.51 5.61
CA ALA A 131 14.84 27.82 5.16
C ALA A 131 15.41 26.81 4.13
N ARG A 132 14.54 26.13 3.37
CA ARG A 132 14.74 25.27 2.19
C ARG A 132 13.36 25.08 1.51
N PRO A 133 13.29 24.87 0.18
CA PRO A 133 12.09 24.33 -0.46
C PRO A 133 11.69 22.98 0.15
N LYS A 134 10.38 22.67 0.15
CA LYS A 134 9.88 21.36 0.62
C LYS A 134 9.92 20.35 -0.52
N LYS A 135 10.40 19.14 -0.25
CA LYS A 135 10.29 18.03 -1.22
C LYS A 135 8.86 17.50 -1.20
N LEU A 136 8.24 17.34 -2.36
CA LEU A 136 6.98 16.61 -2.56
C LEU A 136 7.30 15.40 -3.43
N ALA A 137 7.22 14.21 -2.85
CA ALA A 137 7.57 12.95 -3.48
C ALA A 137 6.35 12.08 -3.75
N GLY A 138 6.42 11.28 -4.81
CA GLY A 138 5.36 10.33 -5.18
C GLY A 138 5.60 9.71 -6.55
N LEU A 139 4.67 8.83 -6.98
CA LEU A 139 4.67 8.29 -8.33
C LEU A 139 4.48 9.40 -9.37
N PRO A 140 4.95 9.20 -10.64
CA PRO A 140 4.84 10.22 -11.68
C PRO A 140 3.42 10.73 -11.95
N GLY A 141 2.40 9.87 -11.75
CA GLY A 141 0.98 10.25 -11.84
C GLY A 141 0.57 11.28 -10.77
N THR A 142 0.84 10.99 -9.50
CA THR A 142 0.59 11.91 -8.36
C THR A 142 1.29 13.26 -8.58
N ILE A 143 2.56 13.25 -9.00
CA ILE A 143 3.31 14.47 -9.31
C ILE A 143 2.71 15.24 -10.51
N HIS A 144 2.24 14.53 -11.54
CA HIS A 144 1.55 15.15 -12.68
C HIS A 144 0.22 15.79 -12.26
N ALA A 145 -0.54 15.14 -11.38
CA ALA A 145 -1.81 15.68 -10.88
C ALA A 145 -1.60 17.00 -10.10
N PHE A 146 -0.62 17.08 -9.19
CA PHE A 146 -0.26 18.33 -8.52
C PHE A 146 0.09 19.44 -9.51
N LYS A 147 0.91 19.11 -10.52
CA LYS A 147 1.43 20.05 -11.52
C LYS A 147 0.34 20.60 -12.45
N THR A 148 -0.70 19.81 -12.74
CA THR A 148 -1.77 20.18 -13.67
C THR A 148 -2.99 20.77 -12.95
N HIS A 149 -3.35 20.26 -11.78
CA HIS A 149 -4.63 20.55 -11.12
C HIS A 149 -4.52 21.36 -9.83
N ILE A 150 -3.36 21.38 -9.15
CA ILE A 150 -3.19 22.05 -7.85
C ILE A 150 -2.34 23.31 -7.97
N PHE A 151 -1.03 23.16 -8.24
CA PHE A 151 -0.07 24.28 -8.35
C PHE A 151 -0.09 24.89 -9.77
N ASN A 152 -1.28 25.29 -10.22
CA ASN A 152 -1.57 25.72 -11.59
C ASN A 152 -1.95 27.21 -11.73
N ASN A 153 -1.90 27.98 -10.64
CA ASN A 153 -2.36 29.37 -10.53
C ASN A 153 -3.89 29.56 -10.67
N VAL A 154 -4.68 28.50 -10.53
CA VAL A 154 -6.15 28.54 -10.52
C VAL A 154 -6.70 28.01 -9.21
N ILE A 155 -6.33 26.77 -8.82
CA ILE A 155 -6.69 26.18 -7.52
C ILE A 155 -5.75 26.70 -6.44
N TRP A 156 -4.45 26.73 -6.72
CA TRP A 156 -3.43 27.30 -5.86
C TRP A 156 -2.32 27.94 -6.72
N PRO A 157 -1.59 28.97 -6.22
CA PRO A 157 -0.41 29.49 -6.91
C PRO A 157 0.59 28.39 -7.28
N ASN A 158 1.30 28.54 -8.40
CA ASN A 158 2.38 27.61 -8.72
C ASN A 158 3.58 27.87 -7.79
N LEU A 159 3.63 27.13 -6.69
CA LEU A 159 4.73 27.20 -5.72
C LEU A 159 5.86 26.19 -5.99
N SER A 160 5.75 25.38 -7.06
CA SER A 160 6.80 24.45 -7.46
C SER A 160 8.01 25.13 -8.10
N ASP A 161 9.10 24.40 -8.30
CA ASP A 161 10.26 24.79 -9.11
C ASP A 161 10.08 24.49 -10.62
N GLU A 162 8.95 23.89 -11.02
CA GLU A 162 8.59 23.64 -12.41
C GLU A 162 7.60 24.67 -12.97
N ASN A 163 7.44 24.73 -14.30
CA ASN A 163 6.45 25.58 -14.99
C ASN A 163 6.40 27.05 -14.51
N ASN A 164 7.58 27.67 -14.35
CA ASN A 164 7.73 29.07 -13.90
C ASN A 164 7.13 29.36 -12.51
N GLY A 165 7.08 28.36 -11.62
CA GLY A 165 6.63 28.52 -10.24
C GLY A 165 7.64 29.21 -9.32
N ALA A 166 7.22 29.43 -8.07
CA ALA A 166 7.96 30.19 -7.06
C ALA A 166 9.13 29.45 -6.38
N GLY A 167 9.33 28.15 -6.66
CA GLY A 167 10.46 27.37 -6.13
C GLY A 167 10.42 27.10 -4.62
N LEU A 168 9.24 27.11 -4.00
CA LEU A 168 9.04 26.75 -2.59
C LEU A 168 8.79 25.25 -2.38
N VAL A 169 8.42 24.54 -3.44
CA VAL A 169 8.23 23.08 -3.48
C VAL A 169 9.09 22.49 -4.60
N THR A 170 9.78 21.40 -4.33
CA THR A 170 10.56 20.62 -5.32
C THR A 170 9.92 19.25 -5.51
N TYR A 171 9.61 18.88 -6.75
CA TYR A 171 9.01 17.58 -7.05
C TYR A 171 10.06 16.45 -7.12
N LEU A 172 9.86 15.38 -6.36
CA LEU A 172 10.66 14.16 -6.41
C LEU A 172 9.84 13.00 -6.99
N ARG A 173 10.02 12.72 -8.28
CA ARG A 173 9.38 11.58 -8.94
C ARG A 173 10.10 10.30 -8.52
N LEU A 174 9.42 9.47 -7.74
CA LEU A 174 9.91 8.16 -7.32
C LEU A 174 9.62 7.11 -8.39
N VAL A 175 10.38 6.01 -8.37
CA VAL A 175 10.24 4.89 -9.30
C VAL A 175 9.63 3.71 -8.57
N GLU A 176 8.57 3.13 -9.14
CA GLU A 176 7.91 1.92 -8.64
C GLU A 176 8.88 0.74 -8.53
N GLY A 177 8.84 0.01 -7.41
CA GLY A 177 9.82 -1.01 -7.05
C GLY A 177 11.21 -0.47 -6.67
N GLY A 178 11.45 0.82 -6.90
CA GLY A 178 12.73 1.49 -6.69
C GLY A 178 13.69 1.37 -7.87
N SER A 179 14.68 2.27 -7.95
CA SER A 179 15.69 2.23 -9.02
C SER A 179 16.65 1.04 -8.82
N PRO A 180 16.81 0.13 -9.81
CA PRO A 180 17.75 -0.99 -9.69
C PRO A 180 19.23 -0.60 -9.62
N ALA A 181 19.55 0.69 -9.77
CA ALA A 181 20.89 1.28 -9.65
C ALA A 181 21.11 2.04 -8.31
N LEU A 182 20.14 2.04 -7.40
CA LEU A 182 20.28 2.57 -6.05
C LEU A 182 20.30 1.43 -5.02
N GLY A 183 21.32 1.42 -4.16
CA GLY A 183 21.47 0.46 -3.07
C GLY A 183 21.88 -0.97 -3.51
N ASP A 184 22.49 -1.69 -2.57
CA ASP A 184 22.95 -3.07 -2.74
C ASP A 184 22.24 -4.04 -1.78
N GLY A 185 22.07 -5.29 -2.23
CA GLY A 185 21.39 -6.33 -1.47
C GLY A 185 19.94 -5.94 -1.10
N GLU A 186 19.59 -6.07 0.17
CA GLU A 186 18.27 -5.72 0.71
C GLU A 186 17.95 -4.22 0.59
N GLY A 187 18.97 -3.35 0.55
CA GLY A 187 18.80 -1.91 0.37
C GLY A 187 18.52 -1.50 -1.08
N LYS A 188 18.46 -2.45 -2.01
CA LYS A 188 18.27 -2.18 -3.43
C LYS A 188 16.89 -1.62 -3.74
N GLY A 189 16.86 -0.57 -4.56
CA GLY A 189 15.68 0.19 -4.94
C GLY A 189 15.35 1.35 -4.01
N TYR A 190 15.86 1.36 -2.78
CA TYR A 190 15.56 2.41 -1.82
C TYR A 190 16.27 3.73 -2.18
N SER A 191 15.58 4.84 -1.90
CA SER A 191 16.07 6.21 -2.09
C SER A 191 16.07 6.96 -0.76
N GLU A 192 17.12 7.71 -0.44
CA GLU A 192 17.13 8.55 0.76
C GLU A 192 16.20 9.75 0.59
N ILE A 193 15.25 9.94 1.52
CA ILE A 193 14.29 11.06 1.49
C ILE A 193 14.71 12.20 2.44
N CYS A 194 15.17 11.82 3.63
CA CYS A 194 15.67 12.67 4.71
C CYS A 194 16.61 11.89 5.63
N ASP A 195 17.41 12.59 6.42
CA ASP A 195 18.41 12.05 7.36
C ASP A 195 17.98 10.72 8.06
N GLY A 196 18.60 9.60 7.67
CA GLY A 196 18.40 8.30 8.31
C GLY A 196 17.11 7.56 7.94
N LEU A 197 16.34 8.03 6.95
CA LEU A 197 15.20 7.32 6.38
C LEU A 197 15.34 7.11 4.87
N LEU A 198 15.16 5.85 4.48
CA LEU A 198 15.17 5.36 3.11
C LEU A 198 13.75 4.96 2.70
N VAL A 199 13.37 5.18 1.43
CA VAL A 199 12.02 4.87 0.93
C VAL A 199 12.04 4.05 -0.36
N LYS A 200 11.10 3.10 -0.47
CA LYS A 200 10.73 2.40 -1.72
C LYS A 200 9.21 2.50 -1.88
N ILE A 201 8.74 2.73 -3.12
CA ILE A 201 7.33 2.96 -3.45
C ILE A 201 6.81 1.88 -4.39
N TRP A 202 5.52 1.55 -4.28
CA TRP A 202 4.78 0.70 -5.22
C TRP A 202 3.42 1.33 -5.51
N GLY A 203 2.86 1.11 -6.71
CA GLY A 203 1.50 1.51 -7.03
C GLY A 203 0.47 0.51 -6.49
N VAL A 204 -0.69 1.02 -6.08
CA VAL A 204 -1.89 0.25 -5.76
C VAL A 204 -3.08 0.84 -6.51
N SER A 205 -4.13 0.03 -6.67
CA SER A 205 -5.39 0.48 -7.26
C SER A 205 -6.33 0.95 -6.18
N HIS A 206 -7.02 2.06 -6.43
CA HIS A 206 -7.96 2.70 -5.51
C HIS A 206 -9.29 2.94 -6.24
N GLY A 207 -9.86 1.88 -6.80
CA GLY A 207 -11.13 1.94 -7.52
C GLY A 207 -11.00 2.46 -8.94
N HIS A 208 -12.14 2.77 -9.55
CA HIS A 208 -12.23 3.17 -10.94
C HIS A 208 -13.23 4.30 -11.18
N CYS A 209 -13.05 5.00 -12.30
CA CYS A 209 -13.92 6.07 -12.74
C CYS A 209 -15.35 5.54 -13.00
N ILE A 210 -16.35 6.28 -12.54
CA ILE A 210 -17.78 5.95 -12.73
C ILE A 210 -18.21 6.15 -14.20
N GLU A 211 -17.57 7.08 -14.91
CA GLU A 211 -17.81 7.30 -16.33
C GLU A 211 -17.25 6.16 -17.18
N ARG A 212 -18.12 5.46 -17.92
CA ARG A 212 -17.70 4.61 -19.03
C ARG A 212 -17.15 5.48 -20.16
N HIS A 213 -15.82 5.59 -20.25
CA HIS A 213 -15.13 6.29 -21.33
C HIS A 213 -15.28 5.56 -22.67
N SER A 214 -16.41 5.79 -23.35
CA SER A 214 -16.65 5.35 -24.73
C SER A 214 -15.50 5.82 -25.64
N HIS A 215 -14.62 4.89 -26.03
CA HIS A 215 -13.52 5.19 -26.93
C HIS A 215 -14.04 5.76 -28.26
N ARG A 216 -13.29 6.72 -28.82
CA ARG A 216 -13.69 7.53 -30.00
C ARG A 216 -13.59 6.74 -31.32
N GLY A 217 -14.38 5.67 -31.39
CA GLY A 217 -14.48 4.71 -32.49
C GLY A 217 -15.66 3.74 -32.36
N SER A 218 -16.11 3.44 -31.14
CA SER A 218 -17.16 2.45 -30.85
C SER A 218 -18.58 2.98 -31.08
N ALA A 219 -18.97 3.16 -32.33
CA ALA A 219 -20.27 3.69 -32.73
C ALA A 219 -21.27 2.60 -33.20
N SER A 220 -21.71 1.69 -32.31
CA SER A 220 -22.92 0.88 -32.56
C SER A 220 -23.56 0.25 -31.31
N SER A 221 -24.75 0.74 -30.98
CA SER A 221 -25.96 -0.05 -30.65
C SER A 221 -25.88 -1.22 -29.66
N ALA A 222 -26.22 -0.96 -28.39
CA ALA A 222 -26.82 -1.96 -27.50
C ALA A 222 -27.92 -1.31 -26.62
N SER A 223 -29.12 -1.89 -26.67
CA SER A 223 -30.32 -1.68 -25.83
C SER A 223 -30.23 -0.71 -24.63
N GLY A 224 -31.02 0.38 -24.71
CA GLY A 224 -31.50 1.06 -23.50
C GLY A 224 -32.81 0.42 -23.02
N LEU A 225 -32.95 0.17 -21.72
CA LEU A 225 -34.20 -0.24 -21.08
C LEU A 225 -34.21 0.13 -19.59
N PHE A 226 -34.74 1.32 -19.27
CA PHE A 226 -35.32 1.63 -17.96
C PHE A 226 -36.56 2.49 -18.19
N SER A 227 -37.68 1.82 -18.43
CA SER A 227 -38.99 2.46 -18.49
C SER A 227 -39.55 2.58 -17.08
N SER A 228 -40.08 3.74 -16.71
CA SER A 228 -40.72 3.96 -15.41
C SER A 228 -42.15 4.48 -15.60
N GLN A 229 -43.09 3.59 -15.30
CA GLN A 229 -44.54 3.78 -15.15
C GLN A 229 -44.94 2.79 -14.03
N ASP A 230 -45.89 3.03 -13.13
CA ASP A 230 -47.01 4.00 -13.08
C ASP A 230 -46.88 4.96 -11.87
N ALA A 231 -47.35 6.22 -11.88
CA ALA A 231 -48.73 6.73 -11.76
C ALA A 231 -49.44 6.29 -10.45
N VAL A 232 -50.24 7.15 -9.76
CA VAL A 232 -51.52 7.74 -10.20
C VAL A 232 -51.85 9.09 -9.50
N ALA A 233 -52.25 10.11 -10.30
CA ALA A 233 -53.13 11.28 -10.02
C ALA A 233 -52.89 12.19 -8.76
N ALA A 234 -53.26 13.48 -8.70
CA ALA A 234 -54.01 14.45 -9.55
C ALA A 234 -53.75 15.90 -9.01
N ALA A 235 -54.09 17.04 -9.62
CA ALA A 235 -54.49 17.44 -11.00
C ALA A 235 -54.58 19.00 -11.10
N ALA A 236 -55.07 19.52 -12.23
CA ALA A 236 -55.70 20.84 -12.43
C ALA A 236 -54.86 22.16 -12.51
N GLY A 237 -54.42 22.49 -13.74
CA GLY A 237 -54.41 23.87 -14.28
C GLY A 237 -53.23 24.81 -13.95
N ASN A 238 -53.07 25.99 -14.59
CA ASN A 238 -53.57 26.46 -15.90
C ASN A 238 -52.82 27.76 -16.33
N GLN A 239 -52.56 27.97 -17.64
CA GLN A 239 -52.10 29.24 -18.27
C GLN A 239 -50.72 29.84 -17.81
N ALA A 240 -50.17 30.91 -18.42
CA ALA A 240 -49.88 31.18 -19.85
C ALA A 240 -49.02 32.46 -20.05
N SER A 241 -48.05 32.46 -20.98
CA SER A 241 -47.43 33.65 -21.64
C SER A 241 -46.58 34.61 -20.74
N GLN A 242 -45.75 35.57 -21.20
CA GLN A 242 -45.45 36.18 -22.52
C GLN A 242 -43.94 36.45 -22.72
N THR A 243 -43.52 36.87 -23.94
CA THR A 243 -42.25 37.60 -24.22
C THR A 243 -42.55 38.88 -25.01
N PRO A 244 -41.64 39.87 -25.04
CA PRO A 244 -41.03 40.24 -26.33
C PRO A 244 -39.54 40.69 -26.26
N ARG A 245 -38.98 41.17 -27.39
CA ARG A 245 -37.54 41.44 -27.66
C ARG A 245 -37.22 42.93 -27.96
N ARG A 246 -35.92 43.30 -28.03
CA ARG A 246 -35.19 43.90 -29.21
C ARG A 246 -34.44 45.27 -29.05
N ASP A 247 -33.09 45.24 -28.92
CA ASP A 247 -31.98 45.81 -29.77
C ASP A 247 -32.01 47.27 -30.37
N PRO A 248 -30.90 47.89 -30.91
CA PRO A 248 -29.42 47.83 -30.69
C PRO A 248 -28.60 49.20 -30.87
N PHE A 249 -27.25 49.13 -31.05
CA PHE A 249 -26.21 50.14 -31.48
C PHE A 249 -25.58 51.08 -30.40
N HIS A 250 -24.33 51.62 -30.45
CA HIS A 250 -23.20 51.77 -31.43
C HIS A 250 -21.81 51.49 -30.76
N ALA A 251 -20.72 51.00 -31.42
CA ALA A 251 -19.58 51.67 -32.13
C ALA A 251 -18.72 52.69 -31.29
N HIS A 252 -17.39 52.91 -31.43
CA HIS A 252 -16.37 52.67 -32.51
C HIS A 252 -14.88 52.84 -32.00
N GLN A 253 -13.85 52.61 -32.86
CA GLN A 253 -12.40 53.05 -32.80
C GLN A 253 -11.35 52.23 -31.99
N THR A 254 -10.01 52.48 -32.10
CA THR A 254 -9.06 52.06 -33.19
C THR A 254 -7.55 52.10 -32.80
N LEU A 255 -6.72 51.31 -33.51
CA LEU A 255 -5.23 51.10 -33.51
C LEU A 255 -4.31 52.36 -33.60
N PRO A 256 -2.95 52.32 -33.36
CA PRO A 256 -1.96 51.34 -33.89
C PRO A 256 -0.74 50.96 -32.98
N ALA A 257 0.31 50.36 -33.57
CA ALA A 257 1.43 49.63 -32.92
C ALA A 257 2.85 49.95 -33.46
N THR A 258 3.91 49.51 -32.76
CA THR A 258 5.34 49.68 -33.16
C THR A 258 6.28 48.52 -32.76
N THR A 259 6.89 47.90 -33.79
CA THR A 259 8.30 47.41 -33.94
C THR A 259 9.07 46.71 -32.78
N THR A 260 9.74 45.60 -33.14
CA THR A 260 10.84 44.93 -32.40
C THR A 260 12.23 45.51 -32.76
N PRO A 261 13.32 45.12 -32.07
CA PRO A 261 14.18 44.05 -32.65
C PRO A 261 14.84 43.09 -31.63
N THR A 262 15.55 42.07 -32.13
CA THR A 262 16.33 41.07 -31.35
C THR A 262 17.83 41.41 -31.31
N PRO A 263 18.63 40.65 -30.52
CA PRO A 263 19.72 39.90 -31.15
C PRO A 263 19.80 38.42 -30.72
N ARG A 264 20.79 37.67 -31.25
CA ARG A 264 20.78 36.20 -31.39
C ARG A 264 22.18 35.58 -31.33
N ARG A 265 22.39 34.53 -30.51
CA ARG A 265 23.45 33.48 -30.57
C ARG A 265 23.03 32.32 -29.66
N GLN A 266 22.83 31.08 -30.16
CA GLN A 266 23.85 30.04 -30.41
C GLN A 266 24.62 29.67 -29.11
N SER A 267 24.35 28.59 -28.38
CA SER A 267 24.06 27.15 -28.68
C SER A 267 25.32 26.28 -28.81
N LEU A 268 25.42 25.27 -27.93
CA LEU A 268 26.09 23.98 -28.12
C LEU A 268 25.33 22.90 -27.32
N LEU A 269 25.54 21.63 -27.65
CA LEU A 269 24.67 20.49 -27.26
C LEU A 269 25.24 19.64 -26.13
N SER A 270 24.34 19.03 -25.35
CA SER A 270 24.48 17.66 -24.83
C SER A 270 23.11 16.96 -24.86
N GLN A 271 23.10 15.62 -24.80
CA GLN A 271 21.99 14.80 -25.34
C GLN A 271 20.93 14.44 -24.29
N ALA A 272 19.68 14.26 -24.75
CA ALA A 272 18.60 13.65 -24.00
C ALA A 272 17.86 12.61 -24.88
N THR A 273 17.68 11.40 -24.36
CA THR A 273 16.94 10.31 -25.01
C THR A 273 15.45 10.41 -24.69
N THR A 274 14.63 10.78 -25.68
CA THR A 274 13.18 10.92 -25.52
C THR A 274 12.44 9.61 -25.77
N PHE A 275 11.76 9.10 -24.75
CA PHE A 275 10.55 8.27 -24.94
C PHE A 275 9.34 9.21 -24.91
N GLY A 276 8.49 9.13 -25.93
CA GLY A 276 7.47 10.15 -26.19
C GLY A 276 6.09 9.81 -25.63
N SER A 277 5.43 10.81 -25.05
CA SER A 277 3.96 10.87 -25.06
C SER A 277 3.53 11.62 -26.34
N SER A 278 2.69 10.99 -27.16
CA SER A 278 2.38 11.44 -28.51
C SER A 278 1.23 12.45 -28.56
N SER A 279 1.55 13.69 -28.98
CA SER A 279 0.56 14.69 -29.37
C SER A 279 0.09 14.51 -30.81
N VAL A 280 -1.09 15.06 -31.12
CA VAL A 280 -1.88 14.80 -32.34
C VAL A 280 -1.32 15.50 -33.60
N PRO A 281 -1.27 14.78 -34.74
CA PRO A 281 -1.41 15.35 -36.08
C PRO A 281 -2.75 14.96 -36.75
N GLY A 282 -3.22 15.76 -37.71
CA GLY A 282 -4.46 15.51 -38.46
C GLY A 282 -4.35 14.42 -39.54
N PRO A 283 -5.49 13.98 -40.13
CA PRO A 283 -5.54 12.77 -40.95
C PRO A 283 -5.06 12.95 -42.39
N GLY A 284 -4.25 11.99 -42.86
CA GLY A 284 -4.07 11.65 -44.28
C GLY A 284 -4.61 10.24 -44.54
N PRO A 285 -5.30 9.97 -45.68
CA PRO A 285 -5.97 8.70 -45.90
C PRO A 285 -5.06 7.62 -46.51
N GLY A 286 -5.18 6.38 -46.00
CA GLY A 286 -4.94 5.17 -46.78
C GLY A 286 -3.75 4.29 -46.40
N SER A 287 -3.98 3.31 -45.53
CA SER A 287 -3.58 1.89 -45.72
C SER A 287 -4.17 1.01 -44.60
N PRO A 288 -4.78 -0.14 -44.90
CA PRO A 288 -5.31 -1.05 -43.88
C PRO A 288 -4.29 -2.13 -43.50
N HIS A 289 -4.04 -2.35 -42.20
CA HIS A 289 -3.43 -3.61 -41.74
C HIS A 289 -3.71 -3.91 -40.26
N ALA A 290 -4.04 -5.17 -39.98
CA ALA A 290 -3.97 -5.88 -38.69
C ALA A 290 -4.52 -5.16 -37.44
N GLN A 291 -5.75 -5.51 -37.05
CA GLN A 291 -6.20 -5.37 -35.67
C GLN A 291 -5.40 -6.33 -34.77
N ALA A 292 -4.44 -5.81 -34.02
CA ALA A 292 -4.15 -6.35 -32.70
C ALA A 292 -5.27 -5.90 -31.75
N GLY A 293 -5.75 -6.77 -30.87
CA GLY A 293 -6.88 -6.45 -30.00
C GLY A 293 -6.59 -5.26 -29.10
N GLU A 294 -7.44 -4.22 -29.17
CA GLU A 294 -7.38 -3.09 -28.24
C GLU A 294 -7.75 -3.60 -26.85
N GLN A 295 -6.75 -3.69 -25.95
CA GLN A 295 -7.00 -3.98 -24.54
C GLN A 295 -7.81 -2.82 -23.95
N GLU A 296 -9.01 -3.13 -23.46
CA GLU A 296 -9.94 -2.18 -22.87
C GLU A 296 -9.26 -1.51 -21.66
N ARG A 297 -8.89 -0.23 -21.81
CA ARG A 297 -8.15 0.50 -20.78
C ARG A 297 -9.12 1.07 -19.76
N PHE A 298 -9.41 0.28 -18.74
CA PHE A 298 -10.17 0.72 -17.57
C PHE A 298 -9.53 1.96 -16.94
N CYS A 299 -10.36 2.93 -16.57
CA CYS A 299 -9.96 4.16 -15.89
C CYS A 299 -9.84 3.85 -14.40
N VAL A 300 -8.69 3.33 -13.98
CA VAL A 300 -8.37 3.00 -12.57
C VAL A 300 -7.72 4.21 -11.90
N TYR A 301 -8.06 4.48 -10.65
CA TYR A 301 -7.37 5.50 -9.85
C TYR A 301 -6.08 4.90 -9.27
N ASP A 302 -4.96 5.58 -9.52
CA ASP A 302 -3.64 5.20 -8.98
C ASP A 302 -3.44 5.77 -7.58
N SER A 303 -3.08 4.89 -6.65
CA SER A 303 -2.56 5.23 -5.32
C SER A 303 -1.20 4.55 -5.10
N SER A 304 -0.58 4.74 -3.94
CA SER A 304 0.77 4.21 -3.64
C SER A 304 0.90 3.64 -2.24
N ALA A 305 1.77 2.65 -2.08
CA ALA A 305 2.27 2.17 -0.80
C ALA A 305 3.77 2.45 -0.64
N TYR A 306 4.18 2.84 0.57
CA TYR A 306 5.55 3.22 0.93
C TYR A 306 6.15 2.25 1.93
N PHE A 307 7.24 1.59 1.56
CA PHE A 307 8.18 1.01 2.50
C PHE A 307 9.13 2.10 2.99
N ILE A 308 9.16 2.36 4.30
CA ILE A 308 9.98 3.40 4.95
C ILE A 308 10.93 2.73 5.94
N GLN A 309 12.21 2.68 5.58
CA GLN A 309 13.26 1.91 6.26
C GLN A 309 14.22 2.82 7.05
N GLU A 310 14.51 2.40 8.27
CA GLU A 310 15.51 3.00 9.17
C GLU A 310 16.92 2.60 8.71
N GLN A 311 17.81 3.57 8.51
CA GLN A 311 19.09 3.32 7.83
C GLN A 311 20.06 2.45 8.63
N ASP A 312 20.10 2.57 9.96
CA ASP A 312 21.12 1.88 10.78
C ASP A 312 20.79 0.40 11.01
N HIS A 313 19.52 0.06 11.28
CA HIS A 313 19.09 -1.30 11.64
C HIS A 313 18.17 -1.98 10.60
N ARG A 314 17.83 -1.32 9.48
CA ARG A 314 16.92 -1.82 8.43
C ARG A 314 15.51 -2.22 8.90
N ARG A 315 15.11 -1.87 10.12
CA ARG A 315 13.71 -1.96 10.56
C ARG A 315 12.87 -0.99 9.73
N GLU A 316 11.74 -1.45 9.22
CA GLU A 316 10.89 -0.66 8.32
C GLU A 316 9.40 -0.80 8.62
N VAL A 317 8.63 0.16 8.13
CA VAL A 317 7.17 0.14 8.13
C VAL A 317 6.67 0.20 6.69
N LEU A 318 5.55 -0.45 6.42
CA LEU A 318 4.81 -0.33 5.16
C LEU A 318 3.58 0.55 5.43
N ILE A 319 3.41 1.64 4.68
CA ILE A 319 2.26 2.54 4.82
C ILE A 319 1.59 2.67 3.46
N PHE A 320 0.36 2.18 3.36
CA PHE A 320 -0.52 2.37 2.21
C PHE A 320 -1.18 3.75 2.27
N GLY A 321 -1.49 4.32 1.10
CA GLY A 321 -2.64 5.22 0.96
C GLY A 321 -3.91 4.42 0.76
N ASP A 322 -4.93 5.03 0.18
CA ASP A 322 -6.20 4.37 -0.10
C ASP A 322 -5.99 3.25 -1.13
N VAL A 323 -6.71 2.14 -0.97
CA VAL A 323 -6.48 0.90 -1.71
C VAL A 323 -7.73 0.03 -1.74
N GLU A 324 -7.97 -0.61 -2.89
CA GLU A 324 -9.02 -1.61 -3.09
C GLU A 324 -8.43 -3.03 -3.09
N PRO A 325 -9.22 -4.09 -2.80
CA PRO A 325 -8.72 -5.45 -2.81
C PRO A 325 -8.50 -6.01 -4.22
N ASP A 326 -7.49 -6.85 -4.39
CA ASP A 326 -7.12 -7.48 -5.66
C ASP A 326 -8.24 -8.37 -6.25
N SER A 327 -9.22 -8.81 -5.44
CA SER A 327 -10.40 -9.57 -5.89
C SER A 327 -11.54 -8.72 -6.47
N LEU A 328 -11.57 -7.41 -6.19
CA LEU A 328 -12.54 -6.46 -6.78
C LEU A 328 -11.91 -5.56 -7.85
N SER A 329 -10.58 -5.32 -7.78
CA SER A 329 -9.91 -4.38 -8.68
C SER A 329 -9.99 -4.78 -10.15
N LEU A 330 -10.22 -3.78 -11.01
CA LEU A 330 -10.02 -3.91 -12.46
C LEU A 330 -8.53 -3.95 -12.87
N SER A 331 -7.61 -3.70 -11.93
CA SER A 331 -6.17 -3.78 -12.13
C SER A 331 -5.48 -4.19 -10.81
N PRO A 332 -5.55 -5.48 -10.42
CA PRO A 332 -4.94 -5.96 -9.18
C PRO A 332 -3.42 -5.73 -9.16
N ARG A 333 -2.91 -5.31 -8.00
CA ARG A 333 -1.52 -4.90 -7.74
C ARG A 333 -0.99 -5.31 -6.35
N ASN A 334 -1.85 -5.55 -5.36
CA ASN A 334 -1.46 -5.72 -3.96
C ASN A 334 -0.52 -6.93 -3.76
N LEU A 335 -0.74 -8.02 -4.50
CA LEU A 335 0.13 -9.20 -4.51
C LEU A 335 1.61 -8.91 -4.82
N LEU A 336 1.93 -7.84 -5.57
CA LEU A 336 3.31 -7.44 -5.83
C LEU A 336 3.99 -6.86 -4.58
N ILE A 337 3.22 -6.14 -3.76
CA ILE A 337 3.67 -5.55 -2.49
C ILE A 337 3.83 -6.64 -1.44
N TRP A 338 2.93 -7.63 -1.41
CA TRP A 338 3.05 -8.79 -0.53
C TRP A 338 4.31 -9.62 -0.81
N ARG A 339 4.72 -9.74 -2.08
CA ARG A 339 6.00 -10.38 -2.47
C ARG A 339 7.24 -9.61 -2.03
N GLU A 340 7.19 -8.28 -1.99
CA GLU A 340 8.26 -7.43 -1.45
C GLU A 340 8.22 -7.40 0.10
N ALA A 341 7.05 -7.54 0.73
CA ALA A 341 6.88 -7.55 2.18
C ALA A 341 7.24 -8.90 2.83
N ALA A 342 6.85 -10.02 2.23
CA ALA A 342 7.05 -11.37 2.76
C ALA A 342 8.48 -11.69 3.23
N PRO A 343 9.55 -11.45 2.46
CA PRO A 343 10.92 -11.71 2.92
C PRO A 343 11.34 -10.81 4.09
N LYS A 344 10.79 -9.60 4.20
CA LYS A 344 11.07 -8.66 5.30
C LYS A 344 10.37 -9.07 6.59
N ILE A 345 9.19 -9.69 6.50
CA ILE A 345 8.50 -10.31 7.64
C ILE A 345 9.31 -11.52 8.12
N VAL A 346 9.75 -12.39 7.20
CA VAL A 346 10.58 -13.58 7.54
C VAL A 346 11.94 -13.18 8.15
N ALA A 347 12.53 -12.08 7.71
CA ALA A 347 13.76 -11.51 8.30
C ALA A 347 13.54 -10.78 9.64
N GLY A 348 12.29 -10.48 10.02
CA GLY A 348 11.98 -9.62 11.18
C GLY A 348 12.32 -8.13 10.97
N ASN A 349 12.41 -7.67 9.73
CA ASN A 349 12.71 -6.28 9.38
C ASN A 349 11.44 -5.42 9.25
N LEU A 350 10.36 -5.96 8.68
CA LEU A 350 9.07 -5.25 8.63
C LEU A 350 8.38 -5.30 10.00
N ALA A 351 8.18 -4.13 10.60
CA ALA A 351 7.71 -4.01 11.99
C ALA A 351 6.20 -3.76 12.11
N ALA A 352 5.59 -3.12 11.12
CA ALA A 352 4.14 -2.95 11.01
C ALA A 352 3.72 -2.65 9.56
N ILE A 353 2.45 -2.92 9.27
CA ILE A 353 1.73 -2.46 8.09
C ILE A 353 0.67 -1.46 8.55
N PHE A 354 0.60 -0.30 7.91
CA PHE A 354 -0.49 0.67 8.04
C PHE A 354 -1.33 0.57 6.77
N ILE A 355 -2.59 0.14 6.89
CA ILE A 355 -3.49 -0.10 5.76
C ILE A 355 -4.89 0.42 6.09
N GLU A 356 -5.61 0.88 5.07
CA GLU A 356 -6.96 1.38 5.28
C GLU A 356 -7.98 0.29 5.63
N CYS A 357 -9.02 0.71 6.34
CA CYS A 357 -10.28 0.00 6.41
C CYS A 357 -11.36 1.08 6.54
N SER A 358 -11.86 1.57 5.40
CA SER A 358 -12.77 2.71 5.36
C SER A 358 -14.14 2.43 5.98
N TYR A 359 -14.60 1.18 5.94
CA TYR A 359 -15.98 0.79 6.24
C TYR A 359 -16.07 -0.56 6.96
N ASP A 360 -17.24 -0.86 7.54
CA ASP A 360 -17.63 -2.13 8.16
C ASP A 360 -18.09 -3.23 7.17
N ASP A 361 -18.27 -4.45 7.68
CA ASP A 361 -19.01 -5.60 7.12
C ASP A 361 -20.28 -5.21 6.32
N ALA A 362 -21.09 -4.29 6.84
CA ALA A 362 -22.41 -3.96 6.28
C ALA A 362 -22.35 -3.11 5.00
N ARG A 363 -21.20 -2.53 4.65
CA ARG A 363 -21.01 -1.81 3.38
C ARG A 363 -21.12 -2.74 2.17
N GLU A 364 -22.09 -2.49 1.29
CA GLU A 364 -22.22 -3.18 0.00
C GLU A 364 -20.96 -2.98 -0.86
N ASN A 365 -20.47 -4.05 -1.52
CA ASN A 365 -19.17 -4.06 -2.18
C ASN A 365 -19.07 -3.05 -3.35
N ASP A 366 -20.17 -2.79 -4.06
CA ASP A 366 -20.25 -1.79 -5.14
C ASP A 366 -20.21 -0.34 -4.61
N ARG A 367 -20.38 -0.14 -3.30
CA ARG A 367 -20.26 1.14 -2.60
C ARG A 367 -18.95 1.30 -1.83
N LEU A 368 -17.97 0.42 -2.04
CA LEU A 368 -16.61 0.59 -1.52
C LEU A 368 -15.84 1.70 -2.26
N PHE A 369 -16.18 1.97 -3.53
CA PHE A 369 -15.59 3.03 -4.35
C PHE A 369 -14.04 3.07 -4.36
N GLY A 370 -13.40 1.92 -4.22
CA GLY A 370 -11.94 1.79 -4.21
C GLY A 370 -11.30 1.64 -2.82
N HIS A 371 -12.08 1.34 -1.79
CA HIS A 371 -11.65 1.19 -0.39
C HIS A 371 -11.79 -0.24 0.15
N LEU A 372 -11.26 -0.49 1.36
CA LEU A 372 -11.34 -1.76 2.09
C LEU A 372 -12.43 -1.78 3.19
N LYS A 373 -12.82 -3.00 3.56
CA LYS A 373 -13.63 -3.37 4.75
C LYS A 373 -13.07 -4.69 5.36
N PRO A 374 -13.39 -5.09 6.60
CA PRO A 374 -12.66 -6.11 7.37
C PRO A 374 -12.38 -7.43 6.64
N VAL A 375 -13.36 -8.02 5.98
CA VAL A 375 -13.23 -9.28 5.22
C VAL A 375 -12.17 -9.19 4.12
N PHE A 376 -12.04 -8.03 3.47
CA PHE A 376 -11.06 -7.80 2.41
C PHE A 376 -9.67 -7.45 2.96
N VAL A 377 -9.58 -6.78 4.11
CA VAL A 377 -8.29 -6.63 4.83
C VAL A 377 -7.73 -8.02 5.17
N ILE A 378 -8.59 -8.94 5.63
CA ILE A 378 -8.19 -10.31 6.00
C ILE A 378 -7.90 -11.16 4.76
N GLU A 379 -8.60 -10.96 3.64
CA GLU A 379 -8.28 -11.60 2.36
C GLU A 379 -6.86 -11.23 1.86
N GLU A 380 -6.51 -9.95 1.91
CA GLU A 380 -5.16 -9.45 1.56
C GLU A 380 -4.09 -9.98 2.54
N LEU A 381 -4.40 -10.06 3.84
CA LEU A 381 -3.50 -10.67 4.83
C LEU A 381 -3.35 -12.19 4.62
N CYS A 382 -4.37 -12.90 4.15
CA CYS A 382 -4.27 -14.30 3.72
C CYS A 382 -3.33 -14.45 2.51
N ALA A 383 -3.37 -13.52 1.53
CA ALA A 383 -2.43 -13.51 0.41
C ALA A 383 -0.98 -13.25 0.88
N LEU A 384 -0.78 -12.31 1.81
CA LEU A 384 0.50 -12.04 2.45
C LEU A 384 1.03 -13.26 3.24
N ALA A 385 0.16 -13.94 3.99
CA ALA A 385 0.50 -15.16 4.71
C ALA A 385 0.98 -16.29 3.77
N ALA A 386 0.36 -16.44 2.60
CA ALA A 386 0.76 -17.42 1.59
C ALA A 386 2.15 -17.13 1.01
N GLU A 387 2.47 -15.87 0.70
CA GLU A 387 3.80 -15.45 0.22
C GLU A 387 4.87 -15.58 1.33
N VAL A 388 4.54 -15.26 2.59
CA VAL A 388 5.42 -15.54 3.76
C VAL A 388 5.72 -17.04 3.89
N GLN A 389 4.70 -17.89 3.76
CA GLN A 389 4.86 -19.35 3.78
C GLN A 389 5.68 -19.87 2.59
N ALA A 390 5.59 -19.22 1.42
CA ALA A 390 6.42 -19.53 0.25
C ALA A 390 7.90 -19.20 0.50
N VAL A 391 8.21 -18.03 1.07
CA VAL A 391 9.59 -17.62 1.42
C VAL A 391 10.19 -18.57 2.47
N ARG A 392 9.46 -18.91 3.54
CA ARG A 392 9.94 -19.85 4.58
C ARG A 392 10.32 -21.21 3.97
N ARG A 393 9.42 -21.83 3.19
CA ARG A 393 9.68 -23.10 2.49
C ARG A 393 10.88 -23.03 1.53
N ALA A 394 11.10 -21.90 0.87
CA ALA A 394 12.26 -21.72 -0.01
C ALA A 394 13.59 -21.70 0.77
N LEU A 395 13.61 -21.06 1.95
CA LEU A 395 14.78 -21.05 2.84
C LEU A 395 15.05 -22.43 3.44
N ASP A 396 14.01 -23.15 3.87
CA ASP A 396 14.13 -24.51 4.41
C ASP A 396 14.69 -25.48 3.34
N ALA A 397 14.20 -25.40 2.11
CA ALA A 397 14.71 -26.19 0.99
C ALA A 397 16.18 -25.86 0.66
N GLN A 398 16.61 -24.59 0.76
CA GLN A 398 18.01 -24.22 0.59
C GLN A 398 18.89 -24.80 1.71
N GLN A 399 18.45 -24.70 2.97
CA GLN A 399 19.16 -25.28 4.12
C GLN A 399 19.30 -26.80 4.00
N GLN A 400 18.23 -27.52 3.62
CA GLN A 400 18.27 -28.97 3.42
C GLN A 400 19.23 -29.39 2.30
N ASN A 401 19.25 -28.65 1.18
CA ASN A 401 20.20 -28.90 0.09
C ASN A 401 21.66 -28.63 0.48
N HIS A 402 21.93 -27.69 1.39
CA HIS A 402 23.27 -27.44 1.94
C HIS A 402 23.65 -28.40 3.08
N ALA A 403 22.68 -28.94 3.81
CA ALA A 403 22.89 -29.91 4.89
C ALA A 403 23.05 -31.36 4.39
N ALA A 404 22.66 -31.65 3.15
CA ALA A 404 22.89 -32.93 2.50
C ALA A 404 24.41 -33.25 2.48
N PRO A 405 24.88 -34.32 3.15
CA PRO A 405 26.30 -34.65 3.15
C PRO A 405 26.79 -34.96 1.73
N PHE A 406 28.07 -34.68 1.45
CA PHE A 406 28.71 -35.04 0.20
C PHE A 406 28.91 -36.58 0.13
N SER A 407 27.80 -37.27 -0.12
CA SER A 407 27.68 -38.73 -0.11
C SER A 407 28.53 -39.34 -1.22
N SER A 408 29.73 -39.78 -0.84
CA SER A 408 30.67 -40.51 -1.70
C SER A 408 30.20 -41.95 -1.96
N SER A 409 28.99 -42.06 -2.51
CA SER A 409 28.35 -43.29 -2.96
C SER A 409 29.10 -43.87 -4.16
N SER A 410 30.10 -44.69 -3.85
CA SER A 410 31.13 -45.24 -4.74
C SER A 410 30.57 -46.26 -5.75
N SER A 411 29.85 -45.77 -6.74
CA SER A 411 29.18 -46.56 -7.79
C SER A 411 30.07 -46.79 -9.03
N SER A 412 31.03 -47.70 -8.88
CA SER A 412 31.35 -48.70 -9.92
C SER A 412 31.68 -48.22 -11.36
N LEU A 413 32.51 -47.18 -11.52
CA LEU A 413 33.10 -46.85 -12.83
C LEU A 413 33.91 -48.04 -13.39
N ARG A 414 33.38 -48.70 -14.44
CA ARG A 414 34.01 -49.87 -15.08
C ARG A 414 35.32 -49.49 -15.79
N LYS A 415 36.41 -49.69 -15.05
CA LYS A 415 37.83 -49.52 -15.41
C LYS A 415 38.19 -50.13 -16.79
N ARG A 416 38.31 -49.31 -17.84
CA ARG A 416 38.88 -49.72 -19.13
C ARG A 416 40.29 -49.14 -19.31
N LYS A 417 41.24 -50.03 -19.62
CA LYS A 417 42.69 -49.85 -19.49
C LYS A 417 43.27 -48.98 -20.62
N ARG A 418 43.96 -47.88 -20.29
CA ARG A 418 44.90 -47.19 -21.19
C ARG A 418 46.34 -47.65 -20.88
N PRO A 419 47.14 -48.06 -21.89
CA PRO A 419 48.59 -48.18 -21.74
C PRO A 419 49.27 -46.80 -21.88
N SER A 420 50.52 -46.71 -21.42
CA SER A 420 51.42 -45.56 -21.59
C SER A 420 52.42 -45.78 -22.73
N GLY A 421 53.05 -44.70 -23.19
CA GLY A 421 54.15 -44.74 -24.19
C GLY A 421 54.04 -43.58 -25.19
N GLY A 422 54.99 -42.64 -25.14
CA GLY A 422 55.03 -41.47 -26.04
C GLY A 422 55.83 -41.71 -27.32
N GLY A 423 55.85 -40.71 -28.21
CA GLY A 423 56.68 -40.73 -29.42
C GLY A 423 56.14 -39.84 -30.55
N SER A 424 56.75 -38.67 -30.72
CA SER A 424 56.92 -37.88 -31.95
C SER A 424 56.06 -38.15 -33.21
N ASP A 425 55.26 -37.14 -33.57
CA ASP A 425 55.32 -36.42 -34.87
C ASP A 425 54.71 -37.03 -36.17
N VAL A 426 54.55 -36.13 -37.16
CA VAL A 426 54.25 -36.30 -38.61
C VAL A 426 52.80 -36.62 -39.04
N SER A 427 52.06 -35.53 -39.27
CA SER A 427 51.05 -35.28 -40.32
C SER A 427 50.73 -36.37 -41.37
N ARG A 428 49.42 -36.60 -41.63
CA ARG A 428 48.77 -36.33 -42.95
C ARG A 428 47.22 -36.44 -42.96
N ARG A 429 46.60 -35.68 -43.88
CA ARG A 429 45.20 -35.71 -44.35
C ARG A 429 45.00 -36.85 -45.40
N PRO A 430 43.78 -37.17 -45.96
CA PRO A 430 42.45 -36.49 -45.88
C PRO A 430 41.22 -37.42 -45.59
N ALA A 431 40.01 -36.86 -45.71
CA ALA A 431 38.66 -37.51 -45.70
C ALA A 431 38.21 -37.87 -47.16
N PRO A 432 36.92 -37.99 -47.63
CA PRO A 432 35.57 -37.75 -47.03
C PRO A 432 34.35 -38.65 -47.52
N ARG A 433 33.09 -38.23 -47.20
CA ARG A 433 31.73 -38.55 -47.80
C ARG A 433 31.01 -39.87 -47.38
N GLN A 434 29.78 -39.89 -46.80
CA GLN A 434 28.40 -39.55 -47.25
C GLN A 434 27.75 -40.51 -48.30
N PRO A 435 26.40 -40.74 -48.35
CA PRO A 435 25.29 -40.52 -47.37
C PRO A 435 24.23 -41.71 -47.29
N PRO A 436 22.84 -41.63 -47.37
CA PRO A 436 21.89 -42.64 -46.78
C PRO A 436 21.12 -43.49 -47.85
N PRO A 437 20.05 -44.31 -47.56
CA PRO A 437 18.63 -43.86 -47.40
C PRO A 437 17.73 -44.67 -46.38
N PRO A 438 16.50 -45.22 -46.65
CA PRO A 438 15.17 -44.65 -46.27
C PRO A 438 14.19 -45.59 -45.44
N PRO A 439 12.94 -45.16 -45.10
CA PRO A 439 12.01 -45.87 -44.17
C PRO A 439 10.68 -46.43 -44.76
N VAL A 440 9.94 -47.22 -43.96
CA VAL A 440 8.55 -47.77 -44.11
C VAL A 440 8.02 -48.25 -42.72
N ALA A 441 6.76 -48.61 -42.41
CA ALA A 441 5.38 -48.24 -42.80
C ALA A 441 4.38 -48.92 -41.79
N ALA A 442 3.05 -48.72 -41.84
CA ALA A 442 2.13 -49.04 -40.72
C ALA A 442 0.92 -49.98 -41.02
N ALA A 443 0.42 -50.67 -39.96
CA ALA A 443 -0.90 -51.33 -39.75
C ALA A 443 -1.00 -51.81 -38.25
N SER A 444 -2.10 -52.16 -37.54
CA SER A 444 -3.58 -52.14 -37.68
C SER A 444 -4.27 -53.53 -37.58
N GLY A 445 -5.12 -53.76 -36.55
CA GLY A 445 -6.02 -54.94 -36.41
C GLY A 445 -6.44 -55.29 -34.96
N ASP A 446 -7.68 -55.77 -34.76
CA ASP A 446 -8.36 -56.03 -33.46
C ASP A 446 -8.42 -57.52 -33.00
N GLY A 447 -8.78 -57.77 -31.72
CA GLY A 447 -9.24 -59.10 -31.25
C GLY A 447 -9.42 -59.28 -29.71
N HIS A 448 -10.64 -59.61 -29.26
CA HIS A 448 -11.06 -60.08 -27.90
C HIS A 448 -11.54 -61.56 -27.99
N PRO A 449 -12.03 -62.28 -26.94
CA PRO A 449 -12.42 -61.90 -25.56
C PRO A 449 -11.90 -62.85 -24.43
N GLU A 450 -12.28 -62.57 -23.16
CA GLU A 450 -12.96 -63.46 -22.16
C GLU A 450 -12.84 -62.91 -20.71
N ASP A 451 -13.64 -63.45 -19.77
CA ASP A 451 -14.09 -62.87 -18.48
C ASP A 451 -14.13 -64.01 -17.40
N PRO A 452 -14.72 -63.93 -16.17
CA PRO A 452 -15.11 -62.80 -15.29
C PRO A 452 -14.69 -62.99 -13.80
N VAL A 453 -15.20 -62.17 -12.86
CA VAL A 453 -15.97 -62.56 -11.62
C VAL A 453 -16.10 -61.41 -10.60
N SER A 454 -17.26 -61.30 -9.95
CA SER A 454 -17.58 -60.48 -8.77
C SER A 454 -18.68 -61.19 -7.95
N PRO A 455 -18.97 -60.85 -6.66
CA PRO A 455 -20.09 -59.94 -6.38
C PRO A 455 -20.04 -59.13 -5.05
N LYS A 456 -21.12 -58.38 -4.74
CA LYS A 456 -21.39 -57.63 -3.49
C LYS A 456 -22.62 -58.16 -2.74
N THR A 457 -22.71 -57.94 -1.42
CA THR A 457 -23.93 -58.06 -0.56
C THR A 457 -23.77 -57.21 0.73
N SER A 458 -24.79 -56.94 1.57
CA SER A 458 -26.10 -56.29 1.29
C SER A 458 -26.92 -56.04 2.59
N SER A 459 -27.31 -54.78 2.86
CA SER A 459 -28.41 -54.33 3.77
C SER A 459 -28.36 -54.68 5.28
N GLY A 460 -29.06 -53.89 6.10
CA GLY A 460 -29.37 -54.17 7.52
C GLY A 460 -30.84 -53.87 7.87
N PRO A 461 -31.29 -53.99 9.14
CA PRO A 461 -32.59 -53.50 9.61
C PRO A 461 -32.49 -52.52 10.83
N SER A 462 -33.58 -52.32 11.56
CA SER A 462 -33.89 -51.12 12.39
C SER A 462 -34.43 -51.44 13.80
N ALA A 463 -34.71 -50.39 14.60
CA ALA A 463 -35.47 -50.31 15.86
C ALA A 463 -34.81 -50.88 17.16
N ALA A 464 -35.09 -50.38 18.38
CA ALA A 464 -35.71 -49.11 18.85
C ALA A 464 -35.54 -48.96 20.40
N ASP A 465 -36.10 -47.87 20.95
CA ASP A 465 -36.71 -47.73 22.30
C ASP A 465 -35.90 -47.34 23.57
N HIS A 466 -36.36 -46.25 24.22
CA HIS A 466 -36.55 -45.99 25.68
C HIS A 466 -35.29 -45.99 26.61
N ASP A 467 -35.21 -45.40 27.81
CA ASP A 467 -35.96 -44.40 28.63
C ASP A 467 -35.02 -44.02 29.83
N ASP A 468 -35.20 -42.97 30.66
CA ASP A 468 -35.64 -41.56 30.50
C ASP A 468 -35.32 -40.79 31.82
N ASP A 469 -35.41 -39.44 31.84
CA ASP A 469 -35.38 -38.54 33.03
C ASP A 469 -34.03 -38.51 33.83
N ASN A 470 -33.73 -37.59 34.77
CA ASN A 470 -34.46 -36.48 35.41
C ASN A 470 -33.49 -35.29 35.76
N ALA A 471 -33.99 -34.20 36.35
CA ALA A 471 -33.30 -32.92 36.56
C ALA A 471 -32.96 -32.61 38.06
N ILE A 472 -32.97 -31.31 38.41
CA ILE A 472 -32.64 -30.68 39.72
C ILE A 472 -31.11 -30.47 39.94
N GLN A 473 -30.48 -29.31 39.72
CA GLN A 473 -30.74 -27.88 40.06
C GLN A 473 -30.18 -27.46 41.42
N ASN A 474 -29.29 -26.46 41.44
CA ASN A 474 -29.00 -25.67 42.65
C ASN A 474 -28.53 -24.23 42.33
N ARG A 475 -28.78 -23.33 43.28
CA ARG A 475 -28.46 -21.87 43.33
C ARG A 475 -27.29 -21.70 44.35
N ALA A 476 -26.54 -20.60 44.50
CA ALA A 476 -26.53 -19.26 43.89
C ALA A 476 -25.18 -18.52 44.15
N GLU A 477 -24.98 -17.40 43.43
CA GLU A 477 -24.45 -16.10 43.92
C GLU A 477 -22.97 -15.87 44.40
N GLU A 478 -22.52 -14.64 44.07
CA GLU A 478 -21.49 -13.76 44.69
C GLU A 478 -19.98 -13.68 44.27
N ALA A 479 -19.53 -12.41 44.31
CA ALA A 479 -18.17 -11.86 44.57
C ALA A 479 -17.05 -11.80 43.48
N TRP A 480 -16.99 -10.63 42.82
CA TRP A 480 -15.85 -9.70 42.63
C TRP A 480 -14.39 -10.24 42.51
N ALA A 481 -13.67 -9.79 41.46
CA ALA A 481 -12.28 -10.15 41.14
C ALA A 481 -11.21 -9.49 42.04
N PRO A 482 -9.97 -10.02 42.02
CA PRO A 482 -8.86 -9.16 41.59
C PRO A 482 -7.89 -9.81 40.57
N ARG A 483 -7.07 -8.96 39.96
CA ARG A 483 -6.03 -9.30 38.97
C ARG A 483 -4.99 -10.28 39.54
N HIS A 484 -4.51 -11.21 38.72
CA HIS A 484 -3.30 -11.98 39.00
C HIS A 484 -2.12 -11.52 38.14
N GLU A 485 -0.94 -11.42 38.74
CA GLU A 485 0.31 -11.10 38.05
C GLU A 485 0.85 -12.32 37.30
N LEU A 486 1.46 -12.10 36.12
CA LEU A 486 2.11 -13.15 35.34
C LEU A 486 3.46 -13.54 35.97
N SER A 487 3.44 -14.59 36.81
CA SER A 487 4.66 -15.19 37.37
C SER A 487 5.44 -15.96 36.31
N LEU A 488 6.51 -15.37 35.78
CA LEU A 488 7.47 -16.03 34.88
C LEU A 488 8.31 -17.07 35.64
N ARG A 489 7.77 -18.29 35.81
CA ARG A 489 8.50 -19.56 36.05
C ARG A 489 7.53 -20.74 35.96
N ASP A 490 7.47 -21.38 34.79
CA ASP A 490 7.18 -22.82 34.60
C ASP A 490 7.49 -23.20 33.15
N ALA A 491 8.78 -23.35 32.86
CA ALA A 491 9.31 -23.61 31.50
C ALA A 491 10.50 -24.57 31.52
N ALA A 492 10.49 -25.57 32.42
CA ALA A 492 11.62 -26.48 32.62
C ALA A 492 11.27 -27.84 33.26
N GLU A 493 10.17 -28.50 32.87
CA GLU A 493 9.98 -29.93 33.19
C GLU A 493 8.97 -30.63 32.24
N GLY A 494 9.19 -31.92 31.94
CA GLY A 494 8.09 -32.81 31.52
C GLY A 494 7.76 -33.00 30.02
N SER A 495 8.66 -32.76 29.06
CA SER A 495 8.40 -33.09 27.64
C SER A 495 8.40 -34.61 27.37
N GLY A 496 7.27 -35.28 27.61
CA GLY A 496 7.03 -36.65 27.14
C GLY A 496 6.92 -36.74 25.60
N PRO A 497 6.94 -37.95 25.02
CA PRO A 497 6.79 -38.13 23.57
C PRO A 497 5.39 -37.69 23.13
N THR A 498 5.30 -36.59 22.39
CA THR A 498 4.04 -36.10 21.81
C THR A 498 3.52 -37.07 20.74
N SER A 499 2.21 -37.32 20.74
CA SER A 499 1.58 -38.21 19.76
C SER A 499 1.72 -37.66 18.33
N PRO A 500 1.77 -38.51 17.29
CA PRO A 500 1.86 -38.04 15.90
C PRO A 500 0.76 -37.04 15.51
N GLU A 501 -0.46 -37.22 16.04
CA GLU A 501 -1.59 -36.31 15.87
C GLU A 501 -1.33 -34.92 16.50
N GLN A 502 -0.71 -34.88 17.69
CA GLN A 502 -0.34 -33.62 18.35
C GLN A 502 0.79 -32.92 17.58
N GLN A 503 1.74 -33.67 17.03
CA GLN A 503 2.79 -33.10 16.17
C GLN A 503 2.21 -32.56 14.85
N GLN A 504 1.24 -33.24 14.24
CA GLN A 504 0.52 -32.74 13.07
C GLN A 504 -0.33 -31.50 13.40
N GLN A 505 -1.04 -31.48 14.52
CA GLN A 505 -1.82 -30.31 14.96
C GLN A 505 -0.92 -29.10 15.26
N GLN A 506 0.22 -29.29 15.94
CA GLN A 506 1.19 -28.21 16.17
C GLN A 506 1.82 -27.73 14.84
N GLN A 507 2.13 -28.62 13.91
CA GLN A 507 2.60 -28.23 12.57
C GLN A 507 1.53 -27.54 11.74
N GLN A 508 0.24 -27.87 11.91
CA GLN A 508 -0.88 -27.19 11.24
C GLN A 508 -1.12 -25.80 11.82
N GLN A 509 -1.10 -25.63 13.15
CA GLN A 509 -1.19 -24.32 13.79
C GLN A 509 -0.01 -23.41 13.42
N GLN A 510 1.21 -23.94 13.37
CA GLN A 510 2.39 -23.22 12.86
C GLN A 510 2.34 -22.96 11.35
N GLN A 511 1.55 -23.74 10.59
CA GLN A 511 1.28 -23.46 9.17
C GLN A 511 0.20 -22.41 8.96
N GLN A 512 -0.73 -22.22 9.91
CA GLN A 512 -1.77 -21.20 9.86
C GLN A 512 -1.25 -19.82 10.30
N ARG A 513 -0.61 -19.74 11.49
CA ARG A 513 -0.18 -18.46 12.10
C ARG A 513 1.09 -17.88 11.46
N GLN A 514 1.08 -17.66 10.14
CA GLN A 514 2.24 -17.19 9.38
C GLN A 514 2.68 -15.78 9.76
N LEU A 515 1.74 -14.92 10.16
CA LEU A 515 1.94 -13.50 10.45
C LEU A 515 2.01 -13.22 11.97
N GLU A 516 2.32 -14.23 12.79
CA GLU A 516 2.40 -14.09 14.25
C GLU A 516 3.26 -12.88 14.70
N GLY A 517 2.61 -11.95 15.39
CA GLY A 517 3.23 -10.73 15.92
C GLY A 517 3.39 -9.59 14.93
N LEU A 518 2.87 -9.72 13.70
CA LEU A 518 2.80 -8.62 12.74
C LEU A 518 1.70 -7.64 13.16
N LYS A 519 2.09 -6.37 13.32
CA LYS A 519 1.16 -5.28 13.65
C LYS A 519 0.48 -4.74 12.40
N VAL A 520 -0.84 -4.77 12.39
CA VAL A 520 -1.69 -4.22 11.34
C VAL A 520 -2.42 -3.00 11.91
N VAL A 521 -1.89 -1.82 11.58
CA VAL A 521 -2.43 -0.54 12.03
C VAL A 521 -3.49 -0.08 11.05
N ILE A 522 -4.74 0.01 11.51
CA ILE A 522 -5.88 0.40 10.68
C ILE A 522 -5.98 1.92 10.63
N ILE A 523 -6.05 2.45 9.41
CA ILE A 523 -6.08 3.89 9.09
C ILE A 523 -7.25 4.23 8.16
N HIS A 524 -7.44 5.52 7.88
CA HIS A 524 -8.40 6.06 6.89
C HIS A 524 -9.88 5.62 7.16
N VAL A 525 -10.24 5.27 8.40
CA VAL A 525 -11.62 4.92 8.78
C VAL A 525 -12.56 6.10 8.47
N LYS A 526 -13.67 5.85 7.77
CA LYS A 526 -14.64 6.90 7.45
C LYS A 526 -15.72 7.00 8.53
N ASP A 527 -16.00 8.22 8.96
CA ASP A 527 -16.98 8.54 10.00
C ASP A 527 -18.42 8.36 9.46
N THR A 528 -19.29 7.71 10.22
CA THR A 528 -20.72 7.54 9.87
C THR A 528 -21.53 8.82 10.06
N LEU A 529 -21.05 9.76 10.89
CA LEU A 529 -21.78 10.94 11.36
C LEU A 529 -23.14 10.62 12.01
N SER A 530 -23.24 9.48 12.70
CA SER A 530 -24.45 9.02 13.40
C SER A 530 -24.22 8.84 14.91
N ASP A 531 -25.31 8.69 15.67
CA ASP A 531 -25.30 8.43 17.12
C ASP A 531 -25.04 6.93 17.47
N ASP A 532 -24.53 6.14 16.52
CA ASP A 532 -24.30 4.69 16.65
C ASP A 532 -22.91 4.36 17.27
N ASP A 533 -22.52 3.08 17.28
CA ASP A 533 -21.18 2.61 17.69
C ASP A 533 -20.04 3.33 16.92
N ASP A 534 -18.90 3.61 17.58
CA ASP A 534 -17.67 4.10 16.92
C ASP A 534 -17.31 3.15 15.76
N ALA A 535 -17.27 3.69 14.54
CA ALA A 535 -17.05 2.91 13.32
C ALA A 535 -15.72 2.14 13.36
N GLY A 536 -14.69 2.69 14.01
CA GLY A 536 -13.42 2.04 14.22
C GLY A 536 -13.47 0.91 15.25
N GLU A 537 -14.34 0.99 16.27
CA GLU A 537 -14.57 -0.09 17.23
C GLU A 537 -15.40 -1.22 16.61
N THR A 538 -16.35 -0.90 15.73
CA THR A 538 -17.07 -1.89 14.90
C THR A 538 -16.10 -2.61 13.95
N ILE A 539 -15.29 -1.87 13.20
CA ILE A 539 -14.27 -2.41 12.29
C ILE A 539 -13.25 -3.29 13.04
N LEU A 540 -12.76 -2.87 14.20
CA LEU A 540 -11.83 -3.66 15.02
C LEU A 540 -12.44 -4.98 15.47
N ARG A 541 -13.71 -4.96 15.91
CA ARG A 541 -14.47 -6.14 16.35
C ARG A 541 -14.69 -7.13 15.21
N GLU A 542 -14.96 -6.64 14.01
CA GLU A 542 -15.12 -7.48 12.81
C GLU A 542 -13.78 -8.04 12.34
N LEU A 543 -12.71 -7.24 12.29
CA LEU A 543 -11.35 -7.70 12.00
C LEU A 543 -10.89 -8.80 12.96
N GLN A 544 -11.11 -8.63 14.28
CA GLN A 544 -10.77 -9.66 15.26
C GLN A 544 -11.56 -10.96 15.04
N LYS A 545 -12.86 -10.87 14.72
CA LYS A 545 -13.68 -12.05 14.41
C LYS A 545 -13.15 -12.80 13.18
N HIS A 546 -12.81 -12.08 12.11
CA HIS A 546 -12.26 -12.69 10.90
C HIS A 546 -10.85 -13.26 11.13
N GLU A 547 -10.04 -12.64 11.99
CA GLU A 547 -8.74 -13.17 12.44
C GLU A 547 -8.89 -14.43 13.30
N ASP A 548 -9.90 -14.50 14.17
CA ASP A 548 -10.23 -15.71 14.94
C ASP A 548 -10.61 -16.88 14.01
N GLU A 549 -11.24 -16.60 12.87
CA GLU A 549 -11.57 -17.59 11.82
C GLU A 549 -10.35 -17.94 10.92
N ALA A 550 -9.50 -16.96 10.58
CA ALA A 550 -8.37 -17.13 9.65
C ALA A 550 -7.07 -17.63 10.32
N GLN A 551 -6.88 -17.38 11.62
CA GLN A 551 -5.74 -17.80 12.43
C GLN A 551 -4.37 -17.39 11.83
N LEU A 552 -4.21 -16.13 11.42
CA LEU A 552 -2.98 -15.62 10.79
C LEU A 552 -1.91 -15.21 11.83
N GLY A 553 -2.34 -14.79 13.02
CA GLY A 553 -1.50 -14.32 14.13
C GLY A 553 -1.30 -12.81 14.21
N CYS A 554 -2.12 -12.00 13.52
CA CYS A 554 -1.95 -10.55 13.45
C CYS A 554 -2.33 -9.82 14.75
N GLU A 555 -1.73 -8.65 15.00
CA GLU A 555 -2.12 -7.69 16.05
C GLU A 555 -2.77 -6.46 15.40
N PHE A 556 -4.10 -6.34 15.50
CA PHE A 556 -4.84 -5.20 14.95
C PHE A 556 -4.86 -3.99 15.88
N ILE A 557 -4.55 -2.80 15.36
CA ILE A 557 -4.46 -1.56 16.14
C ILE A 557 -5.16 -0.42 15.40
N MET A 558 -6.24 0.14 15.95
CA MET A 558 -6.87 1.33 15.37
C MET A 558 -6.00 2.57 15.59
N ALA A 559 -5.69 3.31 14.52
CA ALA A 559 -4.96 4.57 14.63
C ALA A 559 -5.88 5.73 15.03
N ARG A 560 -5.53 6.44 16.11
CA ARG A 560 -6.19 7.68 16.54
C ARG A 560 -5.20 8.86 16.51
N SER A 561 -5.65 10.05 16.11
CA SER A 561 -4.81 11.26 16.05
C SER A 561 -4.12 11.53 17.40
N GLY A 562 -2.82 11.83 17.39
CA GLY A 562 -2.00 12.04 18.58
C GLY A 562 -1.26 10.79 19.07
N GLN A 563 -1.57 9.61 18.53
CA GLN A 563 -0.90 8.35 18.86
C GLN A 563 0.54 8.29 18.32
N SER A 564 1.41 7.55 19.03
CA SER A 564 2.76 7.21 18.57
C SER A 564 2.95 5.71 18.55
N PHE A 565 3.43 5.22 17.41
CA PHE A 565 3.83 3.84 17.22
C PHE A 565 5.35 3.75 17.38
N TYR A 566 5.78 2.98 18.38
CA TYR A 566 7.15 2.55 18.57
C TYR A 566 7.18 1.07 18.18
N LEU A 567 7.94 0.76 17.13
CA LEU A 567 7.82 -0.48 16.36
C LEU A 567 9.15 -1.22 16.29
#